data_AF-A0A497G8Y9-F1
#
_entry.id   AF-A0A497G8Y9-F1
#
_cell.length_a   1.000
_cell.length_b   1.000
_cell.length_c   1.000
_cell.angle_alpha   90.00
_cell.angle_beta   90.00
_cell.angle_gamma   90.00
#
_symmetry.space_group_name_H-M   'P 1'
#
loop_
_entity.id
_entity.type
_entity.pdbx_description
1 polymer ?
#
loop_
_entity_poly.entity_id
_entity_poly.type
_entity_poly.pdbx_seq_one_letter_code
_entity_poly.pdbx_strand_id
1 'polypeptide(L)'
;MVSPSRRRGLPAVLHTDGNVKPLIPHFLEAGFTALHPLKAKAGIDLRELRELYGDRLAFIGNMDVRALSSGPSAIRKEVLSKLPIAA
;
A
#
# COMPACT_ATOMS: atom_id res chain seq x y z
N MET A 1 0.49 -17.34 -10.12
CA MET A 1 1.33 -17.56 -8.91
C MET A 1 0.46 -17.34 -7.68
N VAL A 2 0.91 -17.63 -6.45
CA VAL A 2 0.14 -17.60 -5.16
C VAL A 2 -1.19 -18.40 -5.05
N SER A 3 -1.64 -19.06 -6.12
CA SER A 3 -2.89 -19.85 -6.11
C SER A 3 -2.99 -20.94 -5.03
N PRO A 4 -1.91 -21.63 -4.62
CA PRO A 4 -1.99 -22.58 -3.50
C PRO A 4 -2.38 -21.93 -2.17
N SER A 5 -1.83 -20.74 -1.87
CA SER A 5 -2.18 -19.96 -0.68
C SER A 5 -3.62 -19.48 -0.76
N ARG A 6 -4.03 -18.99 -1.94
CA ARG A 6 -5.39 -18.48 -2.18
C ARG A 6 -6.46 -19.57 -2.05
N ARG A 7 -6.20 -20.79 -2.56
CA ARG A 7 -7.10 -21.95 -2.38
C ARG A 7 -7.30 -22.35 -0.93
N ARG A 8 -6.37 -21.98 -0.04
CA ARG A 8 -6.44 -22.21 1.40
C ARG A 8 -7.00 -21.01 2.17
N GLY A 9 -7.50 -19.99 1.47
CA GLY A 9 -8.00 -18.75 2.08
C GLY A 9 -6.91 -17.87 2.71
N LEU A 10 -5.63 -18.10 2.39
CA LEU A 10 -4.52 -17.36 2.98
C LEU A 10 -4.24 -16.06 2.21
N PRO A 11 -3.90 -14.96 2.90
CA PRO A 11 -3.42 -13.74 2.26
C PRO A 11 -2.13 -13.97 1.47
N ALA A 12 -1.96 -13.21 0.38
CA ALA A 12 -0.75 -13.18 -0.42
C ALA A 12 -0.27 -11.72 -0.52
N VAL A 13 0.82 -11.40 0.19
CA VAL A 13 1.39 -10.06 0.23
C VAL A 13 2.50 -9.95 -0.81
N LEU A 14 2.41 -8.97 -1.72
CA LEU A 14 3.50 -8.66 -2.65
C LEU A 14 4.39 -7.58 -2.05
N HIS A 15 5.68 -7.89 -1.91
CA HIS A 15 6.70 -6.87 -1.63
C HIS A 15 7.28 -6.30 -2.92
N THR A 16 7.14 -5.00 -3.16
CA THR A 16 7.72 -4.33 -4.35
C THR A 16 7.94 -2.84 -4.11
N ASP A 17 8.99 -2.31 -4.71
CA ASP A 17 9.45 -0.93 -4.58
C ASP A 17 9.20 -0.11 -5.86
N GLY A 18 9.09 1.21 -5.71
CA GLY A 18 8.94 2.13 -6.83
C GLY A 18 7.49 2.57 -7.03
N ASN A 19 7.18 3.11 -8.22
CA ASN A 19 5.81 3.49 -8.58
C ASN A 19 5.16 2.35 -9.35
N VAL A 20 4.40 1.52 -8.65
CA VAL A 20 3.80 0.30 -9.21
C VAL A 20 2.35 0.48 -9.63
N LYS A 21 1.82 1.72 -9.64
CA LYS A 21 0.41 2.00 -9.98
C LYS A 21 -0.06 1.33 -11.29
N PRO A 22 0.71 1.36 -12.39
CA PRO A 22 0.31 0.70 -13.64
C PRO A 22 0.24 -0.82 -13.55
N LEU A 23 0.91 -1.44 -12.57
CA LEU A 23 1.03 -2.89 -12.42
C LEU A 23 0.01 -3.48 -11.43
N ILE A 24 -0.70 -2.64 -10.67
CA ILE A 24 -1.69 -3.10 -9.68
C ILE A 24 -2.75 -4.04 -10.30
N PRO A 25 -3.31 -3.77 -11.50
CA PRO A 25 -4.25 -4.70 -12.14
C PRO A 25 -3.65 -6.09 -12.34
N HIS A 26 -2.40 -6.18 -12.78
CA HIS A 26 -1.70 -7.44 -12.99
C HIS A 26 -1.39 -8.17 -11.69
N PHE A 27 -1.16 -7.45 -10.59
CA PHE A 27 -0.97 -8.07 -9.27
C PHE A 27 -2.26 -8.73 -8.76
N LEU A 28 -3.41 -8.08 -9.00
CA LEU A 28 -4.71 -8.65 -8.70
C LEU A 28 -5.00 -9.90 -9.55
N GLU A 29 -4.71 -9.85 -10.85
CA GLU A 29 -4.81 -11.02 -11.74
C GLU A 29 -3.89 -12.16 -11.29
N ALA A 30 -2.68 -11.84 -10.83
CA ALA A 30 -1.73 -12.81 -10.30
C ALA A 30 -2.16 -13.42 -8.96
N GLY A 31 -3.21 -12.88 -8.31
CA GLY A 31 -3.82 -13.42 -7.11
C GLY A 31 -3.30 -12.81 -5.79
N PHE A 32 -2.54 -11.72 -5.83
CA PHE A 32 -2.12 -11.01 -4.61
C PHE A 32 -3.30 -10.30 -3.95
N THR A 33 -3.25 -10.23 -2.62
CA THR A 33 -4.32 -9.65 -1.79
C THR A 33 -3.86 -8.46 -0.97
N ALA A 34 -2.56 -8.20 -0.94
CA ALA A 34 -2.00 -7.03 -0.27
C ALA A 34 -0.74 -6.55 -0.98
N LEU A 35 -0.49 -5.24 -0.89
CA LEU A 35 0.70 -4.58 -1.42
C LEU A 35 1.53 -3.96 -0.29
N HIS A 36 2.83 -4.22 -0.32
CA HIS A 36 3.80 -3.70 0.65
C HIS A 36 5.12 -3.32 -0.04
N PRO A 37 5.78 -2.23 0.37
CA PRO A 37 5.20 -1.03 0.94
C PRO A 37 4.45 -0.22 -0.12
N LEU A 38 3.58 0.68 0.31
CA LEU A 38 3.25 1.86 -0.51
C LEU A 38 4.37 2.89 -0.37
N LYS A 39 5.19 3.07 -1.41
CA LYS A 39 6.36 3.95 -1.37
C LYS A 39 6.00 5.42 -1.62
N ALA A 40 5.75 6.18 -0.55
CA ALA A 40 5.38 7.60 -0.64
C ALA A 40 6.37 8.45 -1.47
N LYS A 41 7.69 8.22 -1.33
CA LYS A 41 8.74 8.90 -2.11
C LYS A 41 8.61 8.66 -3.63
N ALA A 42 8.00 7.55 -4.04
CA ALA A 42 7.79 7.22 -5.45
C ALA A 42 6.44 7.76 -5.99
N GLY A 43 5.73 8.59 -5.21
CA GLY A 43 4.44 9.15 -5.62
C GLY A 43 3.27 8.18 -5.49
N ILE A 44 3.41 7.13 -4.67
CA ILE A 44 2.30 6.27 -4.29
C ILE A 44 1.61 6.85 -3.06
N ASP A 45 0.29 6.99 -3.11
CA ASP A 45 -0.52 7.50 -2.02
C ASP A 45 -1.69 6.54 -1.71
N LEU A 46 -1.85 6.18 -0.44
CA LEU A 46 -2.96 5.34 0.02
C LEU A 46 -4.31 5.97 -0.30
N ARG A 47 -4.40 7.30 -0.28
CA ARG A 47 -5.65 8.03 -0.52
C ARG A 47 -6.19 7.83 -1.92
N GLU A 48 -5.29 7.87 -2.91
CA GLU A 48 -5.58 7.55 -4.31
C GLU A 48 -5.92 6.05 -4.47
N LEU A 49 -5.09 5.18 -3.89
CA LEU A 49 -5.23 3.74 -4.15
C LEU A 49 -6.42 3.08 -3.44
N ARG A 50 -6.85 3.62 -2.30
CA ARG A 50 -8.03 3.13 -1.59
C ARG A 50 -9.29 3.31 -2.43
N GLU A 51 -9.44 4.47 -3.08
CA GLU A 51 -10.60 4.74 -3.94
C GLU A 51 -10.66 3.77 -5.12
N LEU A 52 -9.50 3.37 -5.66
CA LEU A 52 -9.42 2.52 -6.85
C LEU A 52 -9.49 1.02 -6.55
N TYR A 53 -8.92 0.56 -5.44
CA TYR A 53 -8.70 -0.87 -5.18
C TYR A 53 -8.94 -1.31 -3.74
N GLY A 54 -9.43 -0.44 -2.85
CA GLY A 54 -9.55 -0.72 -1.42
C GLY A 54 -10.51 -1.86 -1.06
N ASP A 55 -11.41 -2.24 -1.96
CA ASP A 55 -12.32 -3.38 -1.84
C ASP A 55 -11.65 -4.73 -2.19
N ARG A 56 -10.53 -4.70 -2.91
CA ARG A 56 -9.85 -5.88 -3.48
C ARG A 56 -8.42 -6.07 -3.01
N LEU A 57 -7.78 -5.02 -2.49
CA LEU A 57 -6.37 -5.00 -2.15
C LEU A 57 -6.15 -4.31 -0.80
N ALA A 58 -5.51 -5.02 0.12
CA ALA A 58 -5.02 -4.42 1.35
C ALA A 58 -3.70 -3.66 1.10
N PHE A 59 -3.47 -2.60 1.86
CA PHE A 59 -2.29 -1.75 1.71
C PHE A 59 -1.48 -1.70 3.00
N ILE A 60 -0.16 -1.85 2.88
CA ILE A 60 0.76 -1.84 4.02
C ILE A 60 1.82 -0.76 3.78
N GLY A 61 2.00 0.16 4.74
CA GLY A 61 3.01 1.23 4.67
C GLY A 61 2.44 2.61 4.36
N ASN A 62 3.00 3.30 3.35
CA ASN A 62 2.67 4.67 2.94
C ASN A 62 3.18 5.83 3.79
N MET A 63 4.08 5.61 4.75
CA MET A 63 4.73 6.72 5.46
C MET A 63 5.94 7.26 4.67
N ASP A 64 6.04 8.58 4.51
CA ASP A 64 7.22 9.23 3.97
C ASP A 64 8.31 9.35 5.05
N VAL A 65 9.33 8.50 4.95
CA VAL A 65 10.48 8.50 5.85
C VAL A 65 11.17 9.86 5.97
N ARG A 66 11.10 10.72 4.94
CA ARG A 66 11.65 12.09 5.01
C ARG A 66 10.88 12.94 6.01
N ALA A 67 9.55 12.82 6.02
CA ALA A 67 8.70 13.49 7.00
C ALA A 67 8.94 12.91 8.41
N LEU A 68 9.15 11.58 8.50
CA LEU A 68 9.46 10.93 9.77
C LEU A 68 10.79 11.40 10.38
N SER A 69 11.78 11.72 9.55
CA SER A 69 13.07 12.27 10.00
C SER A 69 13.05 13.78 10.29
N SER A 70 11.93 14.48 10.02
CA SER A 70 11.84 15.95 10.11
C SER A 70 11.33 16.47 11.46
N GLY A 71 11.03 15.58 12.42
CA GLY A 71 10.62 15.92 13.78
C GLY A 71 9.11 15.81 14.06
N PRO A 72 8.68 16.00 15.33
CA PRO A 72 7.35 15.62 15.80
C PRO A 72 6.17 16.26 15.04
N SER A 73 6.30 17.53 14.65
CA SER A 73 5.25 18.24 13.89
C SER A 73 5.06 17.63 12.49
N ALA A 74 6.17 17.34 11.79
CA ALA A 74 6.13 16.71 10.48
C ALA A 74 5.60 15.27 10.55
N ILE A 75 6.03 14.50 11.55
CA ILE A 75 5.49 13.15 11.84
C ILE A 75 3.98 13.21 12.05
N ARG A 76 3.50 14.10 12.92
CA ARG A 76 2.06 14.25 13.20
C ARG A 76 1.28 14.59 11.94
N LYS A 77 1.77 15.54 11.13
CA LYS A 77 1.13 15.92 9.87
C LYS A 77 1.05 14.73 8.90
N GLU A 78 2.16 14.01 8.72
CA GLU A 78 2.24 12.85 7.84
C GLU A 78 1.25 11.75 8.26
N VAL A 79 1.29 11.34 9.53
CA VAL A 79 0.43 10.28 10.06
C VAL A 79 -1.04 10.68 9.98
N LEU A 80 -1.41 11.86 10.47
CA LEU A 80 -2.82 12.29 10.51
C LEU A 80 -3.41 12.54 9.12
N SER A 81 -2.59 12.85 8.11
CA SER A 81 -3.07 13.00 6.73
C SER A 81 -3.51 11.69 6.08
N LYS A 82 -3.09 10.53 6.63
CA LYS A 82 -3.30 9.20 6.04
C LYS A 82 -4.09 8.26 6.94
N LEU A 83 -3.98 8.40 8.26
CA LEU A 83 -4.64 7.53 9.24
C LEU A 83 -6.16 7.43 9.07
N PRO A 84 -6.93 8.51 8.83
CA PRO A 84 -8.39 8.42 8.65
C PRO A 84 -8.80 7.57 7.44
N ILE A 85 -7.88 7.40 6.48
CA ILE A 85 -8.11 6.66 5.25
C ILE A 85 -7.64 5.20 5.38
N ALA A 86 -6.79 4.89 6.37
CA ALA A 86 -6.23 3.56 6.58
C ALA A 86 -7.16 2.57 7.32
N ALA A 87 -8.33 3.04 7.79
CA ALA A 87 -9.33 2.25 8.51
C ALA A 87 -10.34 1.59 7.57
#